data_AF-H9FDK7-F1
#
_entry.id   AF-H9FDK7-F1
#
_cell.length_a   1.000
_cell.length_b   1.000
_cell.length_c   1.000
_cell.angle_alpha   90.00
_cell.angle_beta   90.00
_cell.angle_gamma   90.00
#
_symmetry.space_group_name_H-M   'P 1'
#
loop_
_entity.id
_entity.type
_entity.pdbx_description
1 polymer ?
#
loop_
_entity_poly.entity_id
_entity_poly.type
_entity_poly.pdbx_seq_one_letter_code
_entity_poly.pdbx_strand_id
1 'polypeptide(L)'
;SPALGVLQLHFCNSEDNNTQDLKVTITKAGPKNDSTLSCWRHSTTEVSCQNQEYLFVYGGRSVVEPVLSDWHFLHVETMAWVRIPVEGEVPEARHSHSACTWQGGALIAGGLGASEE
;
A
#
# COMPACT_ATOMS: atom_id res chain seq x y z
N SER A 1 -16.08 10.37 -1.17
CA SER A 1 -15.30 10.11 0.06
C SER A 1 -14.19 9.13 -0.25
N PRO A 2 -13.00 9.24 0.37
CA PRO A 2 -11.94 8.26 0.18
C PRO A 2 -12.40 6.88 0.65
N ALA A 3 -12.03 5.83 -0.07
CA ALA A 3 -12.20 4.46 0.38
C ALA A 3 -11.06 4.13 1.36
N LEU A 4 -11.38 3.91 2.63
CA LEU A 4 -10.41 3.82 3.72
C LEU A 4 -10.05 2.37 4.12
N GLY A 5 -10.72 1.38 3.54
CA GLY A 5 -10.52 -0.03 3.87
C GLY A 5 -9.48 -0.69 2.97
N VAL A 6 -8.80 -1.71 3.51
CA VAL A 6 -7.98 -2.64 2.71
C VAL A 6 -8.88 -3.80 2.30
N LEU A 7 -8.72 -4.30 1.07
CA LEU A 7 -9.42 -5.48 0.58
C LEU A 7 -8.38 -6.52 0.19
N GLN A 8 -8.60 -7.77 0.59
CA GLN A 8 -7.74 -8.89 0.23
C GLN A 8 -8.44 -9.78 -0.78
N LEU A 9 -7.76 -10.04 -1.90
CA LEU A 9 -8.15 -11.03 -2.90
C LEU A 9 -7.65 -12.41 -2.45
N HIS A 10 -8.56 -13.38 -2.39
CA HIS A 10 -8.23 -14.78 -2.14
C HIS A 10 -8.53 -15.61 -3.38
N PHE A 11 -7.57 -16.45 -3.75
CA PHE A 11 -7.71 -17.44 -4.81
C PHE A 11 -7.95 -18.80 -4.17
N CYS A 12 -9.04 -19.46 -4.55
CA CYS A 12 -9.34 -20.83 -4.13
C CYS A 12 -9.31 -21.73 -5.37
N ASN A 13 -8.50 -22.79 -5.32
CA ASN A 13 -8.55 -23.86 -6.32
C ASN A 13 -9.68 -24.82 -5.91
N SER A 14 -10.63 -25.10 -6.81
CA SER A 14 -11.57 -26.20 -6.59
C SER A 14 -10.86 -27.52 -6.89
N GLU A 15 -11.03 -28.53 -6.03
CA GLU A 15 -10.46 -29.87 -6.23
C GLU A 15 -11.31 -30.74 -7.18
N ASP A 16 -12.34 -30.16 -7.83
CA ASP A 16 -13.24 -30.90 -8.71
C ASP A 16 -12.66 -31.00 -10.13
N ASN A 17 -12.22 -32.21 -10.46
CA ASN A 17 -11.50 -32.64 -11.67
C ASN A 17 -12.22 -32.46 -13.03
N ASN A 18 -13.22 -31.57 -13.18
CA ASN A 18 -13.94 -31.47 -14.45
C ASN A 18 -14.15 -30.07 -15.05
N THR A 19 -13.77 -29.00 -14.36
CA THR A 19 -13.54 -27.67 -14.96
C THR A 19 -12.78 -26.86 -13.92
N GLN A 20 -11.58 -26.36 -14.25
CA GLN A 20 -10.80 -25.50 -13.36
C GLN A 20 -11.47 -24.12 -13.22
N ASP A 21 -12.59 -24.06 -12.51
CA ASP A 21 -13.24 -22.79 -12.18
C ASP A 21 -12.46 -22.15 -11.03
N LEU A 22 -11.57 -21.22 -11.37
CA LEU A 22 -10.85 -20.41 -10.40
C LEU A 22 -11.85 -19.55 -9.62
N LYS A 23 -12.03 -19.84 -8.33
CA LYS A 23 -12.88 -19.02 -7.46
C LYS A 23 -12.03 -17.92 -6.83
N VAL A 24 -12.42 -16.67 -7.09
CA VAL A 24 -11.81 -15.49 -6.46
C VAL A 24 -12.81 -14.88 -5.47
N THR A 25 -12.40 -14.67 -4.24
CA THR A 25 -13.21 -13.96 -3.23
C THR A 25 -12.48 -12.71 -2.74
N ILE A 26 -13.25 -11.69 -2.34
CA ILE A 26 -12.72 -10.46 -1.77
C ILE A 26 -13.21 -10.37 -0.33
N THR A 27 -12.29 -10.19 0.62
CA THR A 27 -12.60 -9.96 2.02
C THR A 27 -12.09 -8.59 2.45
N LYS A 28 -12.67 -8.04 3.52
CA LYS A 28 -12.07 -6.86 4.16
C LYS A 28 -10.84 -7.30 4.92
N ALA A 29 -9.75 -6.59 4.68
CA ALA A 29 -8.49 -6.70 5.40
C ALA A 29 -8.15 -5.34 6.01
N GLY A 30 -7.16 -5.29 6.89
CA GLY A 30 -6.66 -4.05 7.46
C GLY A 30 -6.74 -3.98 8.99
N PRO A 31 -6.22 -2.90 9.56
CA PRO A 31 -6.11 -2.75 11.00
C PRO A 31 -7.46 -2.83 11.69
N LYS A 32 -7.54 -3.56 12.82
CA LYS A 32 -8.75 -3.67 13.64
C LYS A 32 -9.13 -2.35 14.33
N ASN A 33 -8.18 -1.43 14.44
CA ASN A 33 -8.38 -0.11 15.04
C ASN A 33 -8.60 0.92 13.92
N ASP A 34 -9.39 1.96 14.16
CA ASP A 34 -9.76 3.04 13.21
C ASP A 34 -8.57 3.89 12.68
N SER A 35 -7.33 3.43 12.83
CA SER A 35 -6.13 4.01 12.23
C SER A 35 -6.10 3.75 10.72
N THR A 36 -7.11 4.25 10.00
CA THR A 36 -7.13 4.22 8.54
C THR A 36 -6.38 5.43 8.02
N LEU A 37 -5.47 5.21 7.06
CA LEU A 37 -4.84 6.31 6.36
C LEU A 37 -5.86 6.94 5.42
N SER A 38 -6.28 8.16 5.74
CA SER A 38 -7.18 8.94 4.88
C SER A 38 -6.41 9.58 3.73
N CYS A 39 -5.90 8.74 2.83
CA CYS A 39 -5.15 9.16 1.66
C CYS A 39 -5.67 8.51 0.37
N TRP A 40 -5.57 9.24 -0.75
CA TRP A 40 -5.88 8.74 -2.09
C TRP A 40 -4.77 9.11 -3.08
N ARG A 41 -4.71 8.44 -4.23
CA ARG A 41 -3.63 8.62 -5.24
C ARG A 41 -2.21 8.37 -4.69
N HIS A 42 -2.10 7.65 -3.58
CA HIS A 42 -0.85 7.06 -3.09
C HIS A 42 -0.47 5.85 -3.96
N SER A 43 0.75 5.35 -3.77
CA SER A 43 1.12 4.00 -4.21
C SER A 43 1.28 3.09 -3.00
N THR A 44 1.07 1.80 -3.23
CA THR A 44 1.30 0.74 -2.24
C THR A 44 2.16 -0.33 -2.89
N THR A 45 3.20 -0.79 -2.20
CA THR A 45 4.15 -1.77 -2.72
C THR A 45 4.56 -2.74 -1.61
N GLU A 46 4.63 -4.04 -1.93
CA GLU A 46 5.16 -5.04 -0.99
C GLU A 46 6.67 -4.87 -0.86
N VAL A 47 7.16 -4.80 0.38
CA VAL A 47 8.58 -4.70 0.73
C VAL A 47 8.90 -5.65 1.88
N SER A 48 10.14 -6.13 1.91
CA SER A 48 10.65 -7.01 2.94
C SER A 48 11.68 -6.32 3.82
N CYS A 49 11.54 -6.46 5.14
CA CYS A 49 12.48 -5.94 6.12
C CYS A 49 12.59 -6.92 7.28
N GLN A 50 13.81 -7.28 7.70
CA GLN A 50 14.04 -8.20 8.82
C GLN A 50 13.20 -9.50 8.74
N ASN A 51 13.17 -10.13 7.55
CA ASN A 51 12.40 -11.36 7.27
C ASN A 51 10.88 -11.25 7.49
N GLN A 52 10.34 -10.03 7.46
CA GLN A 52 8.91 -9.74 7.51
C GLN A 52 8.48 -8.98 6.26
N GLU A 53 7.23 -9.16 5.85
CA GLU A 53 6.63 -8.49 4.71
C GLU A 53 5.72 -7.34 5.15
N TYR A 54 5.82 -6.23 4.43
CA TYR A 54 5.08 -5.01 4.69
C TYR A 54 4.48 -4.47 3.40
N LEU A 55 3.30 -3.86 3.50
CA LEU A 55 2.87 -2.90 2.49
C LEU A 55 3.47 -1.54 2.82
N PHE A 56 4.39 -1.08 1.98
CA PHE A 56 4.90 0.27 1.97
C PHE A 56 3.94 1.18 1.22
N VAL A 57 3.46 2.22 1.89
CA VAL A 57 2.58 3.24 1.33
C VAL A 57 3.36 4.55 1.27
N TYR A 58 3.35 5.22 0.12
CA TYR A 58 4.02 6.51 -0.04
C TYR A 58 3.15 7.56 -0.73
N GLY A 59 3.22 8.78 -0.20
CA GLY A 59 2.64 9.97 -0.79
C GLY A 59 1.12 9.90 -0.97
N GLY A 60 0.64 10.55 -2.03
CA GLY A 60 -0.79 10.70 -2.30
C GLY A 60 -1.34 12.06 -1.86
N ARG A 61 -2.64 12.11 -1.58
CA ARG A 61 -3.39 13.31 -1.18
C ARG A 61 -4.26 12.97 0.02
N SER A 62 -4.50 13.94 0.90
CA SER A 62 -5.47 13.82 1.99
C SER A 62 -6.43 15.02 2.01
N VAL A 63 -7.40 14.98 2.92
CA VAL A 63 -8.32 16.11 3.14
C VAL A 63 -7.57 17.30 3.74
N VAL A 64 -6.51 17.03 4.51
CA VAL A 64 -5.74 18.04 5.26
C VAL A 64 -4.60 18.59 4.40
N GLU A 65 -3.89 17.70 3.70
CA GLU A 65 -2.71 18.05 2.90
C GLU A 65 -2.93 17.68 1.42
N PRO A 66 -2.71 18.63 0.50
CA PRO A 66 -3.02 18.42 -0.92
C PRO A 66 -2.09 17.42 -1.59
N VAL A 67 -0.82 17.35 -1.18
CA VAL A 67 0.19 16.40 -1.66
C VAL A 67 1.06 15.95 -0.47
N LEU A 68 1.13 14.65 -0.26
CA LEU A 68 1.81 14.02 0.86
C LEU A 68 3.26 13.62 0.51
N SER A 69 4.16 13.69 1.50
CA SER A 69 5.55 13.21 1.43
C SER A 69 5.86 12.13 2.47
N ASP A 70 4.87 11.73 3.25
CA ASP A 70 5.03 10.72 4.29
C ASP A 70 4.93 9.30 3.73
N TRP A 71 5.41 8.36 4.54
CA TRP A 71 5.35 6.94 4.29
C TRP A 71 4.82 6.18 5.49
N HIS A 72 4.23 5.02 5.21
CA HIS A 72 3.70 4.13 6.22
C HIS A 72 4.04 2.68 5.86
N PHE A 73 4.23 1.85 6.89
CA PHE A 73 4.45 0.42 6.74
C PHE A 73 3.33 -0.33 7.44
N LEU A 74 2.57 -1.14 6.69
CA LEU A 74 1.58 -2.05 7.24
C LEU A 74 2.17 -3.46 7.28
N HIS A 75 2.32 -4.04 8.45
CA HIS A 75 2.76 -5.43 8.57
C HIS A 75 1.68 -6.35 7.99
N VAL A 76 2.02 -7.15 6.97
CA VAL A 76 1.03 -7.90 6.17
C VAL A 76 0.29 -8.95 7.00
N GLU A 77 1.01 -9.70 7.85
CA GLU A 77 0.39 -10.76 8.65
C GLU A 77 -0.53 -10.24 9.76
N THR A 78 -0.07 -9.22 10.50
CA THR A 78 -0.80 -8.70 11.66
C THR A 78 -1.79 -7.59 11.29
N MET A 79 -1.70 -7.05 10.08
CA MET A 79 -2.42 -5.88 9.61
C MET A 79 -2.27 -4.67 10.54
N ALA A 80 -1.09 -4.54 11.18
CA ALA A 80 -0.77 -3.44 12.08
C ALA A 80 0.15 -2.43 11.41
N TRP A 81 -0.15 -1.14 11.58
CA TRP A 81 0.79 -0.09 11.19
C TRP A 81 1.99 -0.11 12.11
N VAL A 82 3.17 -0.04 11.51
CA VAL A 82 4.44 -0.03 12.24
C VAL A 82 5.29 1.15 11.79
N ARG A 83 6.16 1.61 12.71
CA ARG A 83 7.13 2.65 12.41
C ARG A 83 8.48 1.99 12.16
N ILE A 84 8.94 2.05 10.91
CA ILE A 84 10.29 1.64 10.52
C ILE A 84 11.10 2.93 10.28
N PRO A 85 12.25 3.14 10.94
CA PRO A 85 13.13 4.27 10.64
C PRO A 85 13.60 4.22 9.19
N VAL A 86 13.51 5.36 8.50
CA VAL A 86 14.02 5.55 7.14
C VAL A 86 15.06 6.65 7.19
N GLU A 87 16.21 6.42 6.57
CA GLU A 87 17.33 7.35 6.49
C GLU A 87 17.74 7.56 5.02
N GLY A 88 18.41 8.68 4.75
CA GLY A 88 18.89 9.02 3.41
C GLY A 88 18.05 10.12 2.75
N GLU A 89 18.01 10.09 1.41
CA GLU A 89 17.29 11.07 0.61
C GLU A 89 15.77 10.84 0.70
N VAL A 90 15.04 11.89 1.09
CA VAL A 90 13.59 11.87 1.18
C VAL A 90 13.02 12.37 -0.15
N PRO A 91 12.20 11.58 -0.87
CA PRO A 91 11.61 12.07 -2.10
C PRO A 91 10.68 13.25 -1.80
N GLU A 92 10.53 14.16 -2.76
CA GLU A 92 9.53 15.21 -2.63
C GLU A 92 8.11 14.63 -2.54
N ALA A 93 7.22 15.42 -1.93
CA ALA A 93 5.80 15.15 -1.87
C ALA A 93 5.25 14.89 -3.28
N ARG A 94 4.51 13.79 -3.46
CA ARG A 94 3.97 13.43 -4.77
C ARG A 94 2.72 12.58 -4.69
N HIS A 95 1.86 12.69 -5.69
CA HIS A 95 0.72 11.79 -5.90
C HIS A 95 0.65 11.32 -7.35
N SER A 96 -0.26 10.38 -7.63
CA SER A 96 -0.44 9.82 -8.99
C SER A 96 0.87 9.26 -9.58
N HIS A 97 1.81 8.85 -8.73
CA HIS A 97 3.04 8.18 -9.13
C HIS A 97 2.80 6.68 -9.25
N SER A 98 3.80 5.97 -9.78
CA SER A 98 3.84 4.51 -9.76
C SER A 98 4.95 4.03 -8.85
N ALA A 99 4.75 2.85 -8.26
CA ALA A 99 5.78 2.19 -7.49
C ALA A 99 5.76 0.68 -7.73
N CYS A 100 6.90 0.02 -7.55
CA CYS A 100 7.03 -1.43 -7.65
C CYS A 100 8.10 -1.97 -6.71
N THR A 101 7.99 -3.26 -6.39
CA THR A 101 8.98 -3.95 -5.56
C THR A 101 10.29 -4.09 -6.31
N TRP A 102 11.40 -3.80 -5.63
CA TRP A 102 12.75 -3.94 -6.18
C TRP A 102 13.75 -4.26 -5.07
N GLN A 103 14.47 -5.38 -5.21
CA GLN A 103 15.51 -5.82 -4.25
C GLN A 103 15.04 -5.84 -2.78
N GLY A 104 13.80 -6.26 -2.54
CA GLY A 104 13.19 -6.26 -1.19
C GLY A 104 12.70 -4.89 -0.71
N GLY A 105 12.99 -3.81 -1.44
CA GLY A 105 12.42 -2.48 -1.20
C GLY A 105 11.42 -2.08 -2.28
N ALA A 106 11.26 -0.77 -2.47
CA ALA A 106 10.39 -0.18 -3.47
C ALA A 106 11.15 0.83 -4.35
N LEU A 107 10.83 0.87 -5.63
CA LEU A 107 11.15 1.98 -6.52
C LEU A 107 9.91 2.83 -6.73
N ILE A 108 10.05 4.15 -6.61
CA ILE A 108 8.99 5.13 -6.87
C ILE A 108 9.38 5.95 -8.10
N ALA A 109 8.47 6.08 -9.06
CA ALA A 109 8.73 6.80 -10.30
C ALA A 109 7.55 7.68 -10.75
N GLY A 110 7.89 8.85 -11.30
CA GLY A 110 6.93 9.83 -11.78
C GLY A 110 6.08 10.45 -10.67
N GLY A 111 4.85 10.81 -11.05
CA GLY A 111 3.91 11.54 -10.20
C GLY A 111 3.91 13.04 -10.46
N LEU A 112 3.11 13.74 -9.67
CA LEU A 112 3.00 15.20 -9.65
C LEU A 112 3.33 15.70 -8.24
N GLY A 113 4.16 16.73 -8.17
CA GLY A 113 4.52 17.42 -6.94
C GLY A 113 3.47 18.45 -6.49
N ALA A 114 3.77 19.17 -5.41
CA ALA A 114 2.86 20.18 -4.86
C ALA A 114 2.66 21.41 -5.78
N SER A 115 3.60 21.69 -6.67
CA SER A 115 3.56 22.83 -7.59
C SER A 115 2.91 22.52 -8.95
N GLU A 116 2.51 21.27 -9.17
CA GLU A 116 2.10 20.75 -10.47
C GLU A 116 0.65 20.21 -10.32
N GLU A 117 -0.35 21.09 -10.36
CA GLU A 117 -1.78 20.73 -10.28
C GLU A 117 -2.42 20.38 -11.64
#